data_AF-A0A850AAX3-F1
#
_entry.id   AF-A0A850AAX3-F1
#
_cell.length_a   1.000
_cell.length_b   1.000
_cell.length_c   1.000
_cell.angle_alpha   90.00
_cell.angle_beta   90.00
_cell.angle_gamma   90.00
#
_symmetry.space_group_name_H-M   'P 1'
#
loop_
_entity.id
_entity.type
_entity.pdbx_description
1 polymer ?
#
loop_
_entity_poly.entity_id
_entity_poly.type
_entity_poly.pdbx_seq_one_letter_code
_entity_poly.pdbx_strand_id
1 'polypeptide(L)'
;MNGDILLQFTPESTKGTDPPPTDMFFSNRVQVQGKLLDTLRIGLAMAFAWAIMFLLISFIVAASGAAAVLSFFELVYPGFSVGAFAGILLGVLWSFVYGFIFGLLLGIFYNSLIEKSAISGESYELYG
;
A
#
# COMPACT_ATOMS: atom_id res chain seq x y z
N MET A 1 5.04 -30.47 19.41
CA MET A 1 5.87 -29.27 19.17
C MET A 1 5.90 -28.48 20.47
N ASN A 2 7.06 -28.46 21.14
CA ASN A 2 7.23 -27.93 22.50
C ASN A 2 7.15 -26.39 22.54
N GLY A 3 6.37 -25.85 23.46
CA GLY A 3 6.21 -24.41 23.71
C GLY A 3 7.45 -23.71 24.29
N ASP A 4 8.49 -24.47 24.66
CA ASP A 4 9.68 -23.94 25.32
C ASP A 4 10.56 -23.06 24.41
N ILE A 5 10.45 -23.21 23.10
CA ILE A 5 11.25 -22.44 22.13
C ILE A 5 10.69 -21.02 21.95
N LEU A 6 9.40 -20.79 22.22
CA LEU A 6 8.74 -19.49 22.03
C LEU A 6 9.00 -18.50 23.19
N LEU A 7 9.50 -18.99 24.34
CA LEU A 7 9.84 -18.19 25.51
C LEU A 7 11.29 -17.67 25.50
N GLN A 8 12.11 -18.08 24.53
CA GLN A 8 13.51 -17.66 24.44
C GLN A 8 13.72 -16.30 23.76
N PHE A 9 12.67 -15.72 23.15
CA PHE A 9 12.76 -14.43 22.45
C PHE A 9 12.28 -13.23 23.28
N THR A 10 11.95 -13.42 24.56
CA THR A 10 11.50 -12.35 25.46
C THR A 10 12.65 -11.83 26.32
N PRO A 11 12.91 -10.51 26.38
CA PRO A 11 13.91 -9.92 27.28
C PRO A 11 13.62 -10.27 28.74
N GLU A 12 14.64 -10.69 29.51
CA GLU A 12 14.47 -11.11 30.91
C GLU A 12 13.83 -10.05 31.82
N SER A 13 13.93 -8.76 31.47
CA SER A 13 13.33 -7.66 32.23
C SER A 13 11.79 -7.66 32.23
N THR A 14 11.15 -8.54 31.46
CA THR A 14 9.68 -8.70 31.40
C THR A 14 9.19 -10.00 32.06
N LYS A 15 10.09 -10.81 32.64
CA LYS A 15 9.72 -12.02 33.39
C LYS A 15 9.20 -11.63 34.79
N GLY A 16 7.97 -11.16 34.86
CA GLY A 16 7.20 -11.10 36.11
C GLY A 16 6.98 -12.50 36.69
N THR A 17 6.76 -12.59 38.00
CA THR A 17 6.56 -13.85 38.75
C THR A 17 5.22 -14.52 38.50
N ASP A 18 4.33 -13.87 37.75
CA ASP A 18 3.06 -14.43 37.30
C ASP A 18 3.05 -14.45 35.77
N PRO A 19 2.54 -15.52 35.12
CA PRO A 19 2.37 -15.53 33.68
C PRO A 19 1.50 -14.32 33.32
N PRO A 20 2.00 -13.35 32.51
CA PRO A 20 1.16 -12.25 32.06
C PRO A 20 -0.03 -12.87 31.31
N PRO A 21 -1.22 -12.24 31.32
CA PRO A 21 -2.36 -12.71 30.54
C PRO A 21 -1.95 -12.70 29.06
N THR A 22 -1.39 -13.82 28.61
CA THR A 22 -0.75 -13.97 27.31
C THR A 22 -1.77 -13.68 26.21
N ASP A 23 -3.03 -14.02 26.46
CA ASP A 23 -4.05 -14.08 25.44
C ASP A 23 -4.52 -12.70 24.95
N MET A 24 -4.44 -11.65 25.79
CA MET A 24 -4.85 -10.29 25.38
C MET A 24 -3.80 -9.60 24.50
N PHE A 25 -2.51 -9.80 24.77
CA PHE A 25 -1.43 -9.24 23.94
C PHE A 25 -1.28 -9.96 22.60
N PHE A 26 -1.68 -11.23 22.53
CA PHE A 26 -1.67 -11.99 21.27
C PHE A 26 -2.90 -11.69 20.42
N SER A 27 -4.09 -11.55 21.02
CA SER A 27 -5.31 -11.23 20.29
C SER A 27 -5.25 -9.85 19.63
N ASN A 28 -4.80 -8.80 20.35
CA ASN A 28 -4.66 -7.45 19.79
C ASN A 28 -3.67 -7.41 18.61
N ARG A 29 -2.52 -8.07 18.72
CA ARG A 29 -1.53 -8.10 17.64
C ARG A 29 -2.03 -8.82 16.40
N VAL A 30 -2.73 -9.94 16.57
CA VAL A 30 -3.37 -10.66 15.45
C VAL A 30 -4.48 -9.83 14.81
N GLN A 31 -5.25 -9.08 15.61
CA GLN A 31 -6.33 -8.23 15.12
C GLN A 31 -5.80 -6.99 14.36
N VAL A 32 -4.68 -6.41 14.80
CA VAL A 32 -3.98 -5.33 14.09
C VAL A 32 -3.35 -5.88 12.81
N GLN A 33 -2.61 -7.00 12.87
CA GLN A 33 -2.02 -7.62 11.69
C GLN A 33 -3.05 -8.04 10.64
N GLY A 34 -4.24 -8.49 11.05
CA GLY A 34 -5.34 -8.81 10.16
C GLY A 34 -5.99 -7.59 9.47
N LYS A 35 -5.76 -6.38 9.98
CA LYS A 35 -6.24 -5.12 9.40
C LYS A 35 -5.18 -4.40 8.56
N LEU A 36 -3.91 -4.74 8.69
CA LEU A 36 -2.84 -4.12 7.90
C LEU A 36 -2.94 -4.55 6.44
N LEU A 37 -2.77 -3.58 5.54
CA LEU A 37 -2.75 -3.84 4.12
C LEU A 37 -1.34 -4.22 3.67
N ASP A 38 -1.23 -5.28 2.86
CA ASP A 38 0.01 -5.60 2.16
C ASP A 38 0.29 -4.50 1.12
N THR A 39 1.17 -3.57 1.51
CA THR A 39 1.44 -2.35 0.76
C THR A 39 2.01 -2.64 -0.63
N LEU A 40 2.78 -3.72 -0.78
CA LEU A 40 3.32 -4.12 -2.08
C LEU A 40 2.20 -4.58 -3.03
N ARG A 41 1.24 -5.36 -2.53
CA ARG A 41 0.09 -5.81 -3.34
C ARG A 41 -0.78 -4.64 -3.78
N ILE A 42 -0.99 -3.66 -2.91
CA ILE A 42 -1.74 -2.44 -3.26
C ILE A 42 -0.97 -1.60 -4.28
N GLY A 43 0.33 -1.42 -4.06
CA GLY A 43 1.21 -0.76 -5.02
C GLY A 43 1.07 -1.38 -6.41
N LEU A 44 1.22 -2.69 -6.53
CA LEU A 44 1.09 -3.41 -7.80
C LEU A 44 -0.32 -3.29 -8.39
N ALA A 45 -1.37 -3.49 -7.60
CA ALA A 45 -2.75 -3.38 -8.08
C ALA A 45 -3.04 -1.99 -8.65
N MET A 46 -2.58 -0.94 -7.95
CA MET A 46 -2.75 0.44 -8.39
C MET A 46 -1.92 0.75 -9.64
N ALA A 47 -0.69 0.24 -9.72
CA ALA A 47 0.16 0.37 -10.91
C ALA A 47 -0.50 -0.21 -12.16
N PHE A 48 -1.05 -1.43 -12.07
CA PHE A 48 -1.76 -2.04 -13.18
C PHE A 48 -3.07 -1.32 -13.51
N ALA A 49 -3.86 -0.93 -12.51
CA ALA A 49 -5.10 -0.19 -12.73
C ALA A 49 -4.84 1.13 -13.46
N TRP A 50 -3.81 1.88 -13.05
CA TRP A 50 -3.44 3.14 -13.67
C TRP A 50 -2.91 2.96 -15.10
N ALA A 51 -2.06 1.95 -15.31
CA ALA A 51 -1.52 1.61 -16.62
C ALA A 51 -2.61 1.21 -17.63
N ILE A 52 -3.56 0.37 -17.19
CA ILE A 52 -4.70 -0.04 -18.02
C ILE A 52 -5.59 1.16 -18.34
N MET A 53 -5.91 2.00 -17.34
CA MET A 53 -6.69 3.21 -17.56
C MET A 53 -6.02 4.13 -18.59
N PHE A 54 -4.71 4.35 -18.48
CA PHE A 54 -3.97 5.17 -19.43
C PHE A 54 -3.98 4.59 -20.85
N LEU A 55 -3.82 3.27 -20.97
CA LEU A 55 -3.90 2.57 -22.24
C LEU A 55 -5.29 2.72 -22.89
N LEU A 56 -6.36 2.59 -22.11
CA LEU A 56 -7.74 2.79 -22.59
C LEU A 56 -7.98 4.22 -23.05
N ILE A 57 -7.55 5.22 -22.29
CA ILE A 57 -7.66 6.64 -22.67
C ILE A 57 -6.89 6.89 -23.97
N SER A 58 -5.67 6.38 -24.07
CA SER A 58 -4.84 6.50 -25.28
C SER A 58 -5.53 5.91 -26.51
N PHE A 59 -6.18 4.74 -26.35
CA PHE A 59 -6.94 4.09 -27.42
C PHE A 59 -8.18 4.90 -27.83
N ILE A 60 -8.96 5.41 -26.87
CA ILE A 60 -10.15 6.22 -27.13
C ILE A 60 -9.77 7.52 -27.88
N VAL A 61 -8.67 8.17 -27.47
CA VAL A 61 -8.21 9.39 -28.12
C VAL A 61 -7.69 9.10 -29.54
N ALA A 62 -6.97 8.00 -29.74
CA ALA A 62 -6.55 7.58 -31.07
C ALA A 62 -7.75 7.32 -32.01
N ALA A 63 -8.86 6.78 -31.50
CA ALA A 63 -10.07 6.53 -32.27
C ALA A 63 -10.94 7.78 -32.51
N SER A 64 -10.98 8.72 -31.56
CA SER A 64 -11.86 9.90 -31.60
C SER A 64 -11.20 11.16 -32.17
N GLY A 65 -9.86 11.19 -32.27
CA GLY A 65 -9.11 12.38 -32.67
C GLY A 65 -9.07 13.48 -31.58
N ALA A 66 -9.59 13.20 -30.37
CA ALA A 66 -9.69 14.16 -29.27
C ALA A 66 -8.36 14.35 -28.53
N ALA A 67 -7.36 14.92 -29.22
CA ALA A 67 -5.99 15.06 -28.72
C ALA A 67 -5.84 15.91 -27.44
N ALA A 68 -6.83 16.77 -27.13
CA ALA A 68 -6.79 17.68 -25.98
C ALA A 68 -6.71 16.99 -24.61
N VAL A 69 -7.12 15.72 -24.50
CA VAL A 69 -7.00 14.96 -23.25
C VAL A 69 -5.57 14.46 -23.03
N LEU A 70 -4.84 14.20 -24.11
CA LEU A 70 -3.48 13.64 -24.06
C LEU A 70 -2.38 14.70 -23.91
N SER A 71 -2.66 15.97 -24.25
CA SER A 71 -1.70 17.07 -24.10
C SER A 71 -1.27 17.30 -22.64
N PHE A 72 -2.15 17.04 -21.66
CA PHE A 72 -1.76 17.03 -20.25
C PHE A 72 -0.73 15.93 -19.95
N PHE A 73 -0.92 14.75 -20.53
CA PHE A 73 -0.01 13.61 -20.33
C PHE A 73 1.33 13.78 -21.03
N GLU A 74 1.42 14.55 -22.11
CA GLU A 74 2.71 14.91 -22.73
C GLU A 74 3.60 15.75 -21.80
N LEU A 75 3.00 16.57 -20.94
CA LEU A 75 3.74 17.33 -19.92
C LEU A 75 4.20 16.45 -18.75
N VAL A 76 3.35 15.51 -18.36
CA VAL A 76 3.53 14.71 -17.13
C VAL A 76 4.38 13.46 -17.39
N TYR A 77 4.35 12.90 -18.59
CA TYR A 77 5.09 11.69 -18.95
C TYR A 77 6.20 12.01 -19.96
N PRO A 78 7.47 12.09 -19.51
CA PRO A 78 8.59 12.38 -20.39
C PRO A 78 8.71 11.36 -21.53
N GLY A 79 8.78 11.87 -22.77
CA GLY A 79 8.91 11.04 -23.97
C GLY A 79 7.59 10.43 -24.46
N PHE A 80 6.46 10.71 -23.80
CA PHE A 80 5.15 10.41 -24.36
C PHE A 80 4.86 11.34 -25.54
N SER A 81 4.31 10.76 -26.60
CA SER A 81 3.90 11.47 -27.82
C SER A 81 2.66 10.78 -28.37
N VAL A 82 1.65 11.58 -28.70
CA VAL A 82 0.44 11.09 -29.36
C VAL A 82 0.75 10.72 -30.81
N GLY A 83 0.43 9.49 -31.19
CA GLY A 83 0.58 8.99 -32.58
C GLY A 83 1.81 8.11 -32.84
N ALA A 84 2.76 8.04 -31.91
CA ALA A 84 3.87 7.08 -31.98
C ALA A 84 3.60 5.89 -31.03
N PHE A 85 3.65 4.67 -31.55
CA PHE A 85 3.48 3.45 -30.73
C PHE A 85 4.50 3.40 -29.57
N ALA A 86 5.75 3.80 -29.83
CA ALA A 86 6.79 3.91 -28.81
C ALA A 86 6.45 4.96 -27.72
N GLY A 87 5.82 6.08 -28.10
CA GLY A 87 5.36 7.10 -27.16
C GLY A 87 4.30 6.56 -26.21
N ILE A 88 3.32 5.82 -26.73
CA ILE A 88 2.27 5.18 -25.92
C ILE A 88 2.87 4.18 -24.92
N LEU A 89 3.83 3.36 -25.35
CA LEU A 89 4.51 2.41 -24.45
C LEU A 89 5.26 3.13 -23.31
N LEU A 90 5.93 4.23 -23.60
CA LEU A 90 6.58 5.06 -22.57
C LEU A 90 5.57 5.68 -21.61
N GLY A 91 4.43 6.16 -22.12
CA GLY A 91 3.34 6.67 -21.29
C GLY A 91 2.76 5.59 -20.37
N VAL A 92 2.56 4.37 -20.89
CA VAL A 92 2.11 3.22 -20.08
C VAL A 92 3.13 2.90 -18.99
N LEU A 93 4.43 2.87 -19.31
CA LEU A 93 5.48 2.62 -18.32
C LEU A 93 5.50 3.69 -17.22
N TRP A 94 5.44 4.97 -17.58
CA TRP A 94 5.38 6.05 -16.59
C TRP A 94 4.12 6.00 -15.74
N SER A 95 2.97 5.72 -16.35
CA SER A 95 1.71 5.56 -15.64
C SER A 95 1.76 4.40 -14.63
N PHE A 96 2.41 3.29 -15.00
CA PHE A 96 2.65 2.18 -14.07
C PHE A 96 3.51 2.62 -12.88
N VAL A 97 4.62 3.31 -13.12
CA VAL A 97 5.51 3.79 -12.06
C VAL A 97 4.77 4.75 -11.12
N TYR A 98 3.97 5.68 -11.66
CA TYR A 98 3.23 6.64 -10.84
C TYR A 98 2.10 5.96 -10.05
N GLY A 99 1.36 5.05 -10.67
CA GLY A 99 0.36 4.24 -9.97
C GLY A 99 0.98 3.38 -8.87
N PHE A 100 2.17 2.82 -9.10
CA PHE A 100 2.90 2.04 -8.11
C PHE A 100 3.31 2.88 -6.91
N ILE A 101 3.96 4.03 -7.15
CA ILE A 101 4.39 4.95 -6.09
C ILE A 101 3.18 5.43 -5.28
N PHE A 102 2.11 5.83 -5.96
CA PHE A 102 0.88 6.26 -5.29
C PHE A 102 0.27 5.14 -4.43
N GLY A 103 0.20 3.92 -4.95
CA GLY A 103 -0.32 2.77 -4.21
C GLY A 103 0.56 2.40 -3.01
N LEU A 104 1.89 2.49 -3.12
CA LEU A 104 2.79 2.30 -1.99
C LEU A 104 2.57 3.36 -0.90
N LEU A 105 2.51 4.63 -1.28
CA LEU A 105 2.25 5.72 -0.34
C LEU A 105 0.90 5.52 0.36
N LEU A 106 -0.14 5.15 -0.38
CA LEU A 106 -1.46 4.87 0.18
C LEU A 106 -1.43 3.73 1.20
N GLY A 107 -0.75 2.62 0.89
CA GLY A 107 -0.59 1.51 1.84
C GLY A 107 0.20 1.89 3.09
N ILE A 108 1.28 2.66 2.95
CA ILE A 108 2.07 3.17 4.08
C ILE A 108 1.21 4.08 4.96
N PHE A 109 0.49 5.03 4.37
CA PHE A 109 -0.37 5.94 5.13
C PHE A 109 -1.50 5.20 5.83
N TYR A 110 -2.15 4.26 5.16
CA TYR A 110 -3.19 3.44 5.75
C TYR A 110 -2.68 2.67 6.97
N ASN A 111 -1.56 1.94 6.80
CA ASN A 111 -0.96 1.16 7.87
C ASN A 111 -0.54 2.06 9.06
N SER A 112 0.04 3.22 8.79
CA SER A 112 0.44 4.18 9.83
C SER A 112 -0.75 4.72 10.63
N LEU A 113 -1.90 4.98 9.97
CA LEU A 113 -3.11 5.43 10.66
C LEU A 113 -3.72 4.33 11.52
N ILE A 114 -3.73 3.09 11.03
CA ILE A 114 -4.24 1.94 11.78
C ILE A 114 -3.38 1.68 13.02
N GLU A 115 -2.05 1.70 12.90
CA GLU A 115 -1.15 1.55 14.05
C GLU A 115 -1.39 2.61 15.13
N LYS A 116 -1.52 3.89 14.72
CA LYS A 116 -1.82 4.98 15.66
C LYS A 116 -3.17 4.77 16.35
N SER A 117 -4.19 4.33 15.62
CA SER A 117 -5.51 4.07 16.19
C SER A 117 -5.51 2.94 17.23
N ALA A 118 -4.72 1.89 16.99
CA ALA A 118 -4.59 0.77 17.92
C ALA A 118 -3.92 1.19 19.24
N ILE A 119 -2.85 1.99 19.16
CA ILE A 119 -2.14 2.51 20.34
C ILE A 119 -3.03 3.44 21.17
N SER A 120 -3.82 4.30 20.52
CA SER A 120 -4.76 5.18 21.23
C SER A 120 -5.91 4.44 21.92
N GLY A 121 -6.32 3.29 21.37
CA GLY A 121 -7.36 2.45 21.98
C GLY A 121 -6.88 1.80 23.27
N GLU A 122 -5.70 1.17 23.26
CA GLU A 122 -5.13 0.54 24.47
C GLU A 122 -4.89 1.55 25.60
N SER A 123 -4.46 2.76 25.29
CA SER A 123 -4.22 3.79 26.31
C SER A 123 -5.50 4.33 26.95
N TYR A 124 -6.63 4.32 26.26
CA TYR A 124 -7.93 4.64 26.86
C TYR A 124 -8.43 3.53 27.79
N GLU A 125 -8.26 2.26 27.41
CA GLU A 125 -8.70 1.12 28.24
C GLU A 125 -7.85 0.94 29.51
N LEU A 126 -6.57 1.30 29.46
CA LEU A 126 -5.64 1.14 30.59
C LEU A 126 -5.69 2.29 31.62
N TYR A 127 -6.12 3.49 31.21
CA TYR A 127 -6.05 4.71 32.04
C TYR A 127 -7.37 5.47 32.16
N GLY A 128 -8.45 4.99 31.53
CA GLY A 128 -9.80 5.55 31.58
C GLY A 128 -10.67 5.02 32.71
#